data_AF-A0A524C5N3-F1
#
_entry.id   AF-A0A524C5N3-F1
#
_cell.length_a   1.000
_cell.length_b   1.000
_cell.length_c   1.000
_cell.angle_alpha   90.00
_cell.angle_beta   90.00
_cell.angle_gamma   90.00
#
_symmetry.space_group_name_H-M   'P 1'
#
loop_
_entity.id
_entity.type
_entity.pdbx_description
1 polymer ?
#
loop_
_entity_poly.entity_id
_entity_poly.type
_entity_poly.pdbx_seq_one_letter_code
_entity_poly.pdbx_strand_id
1 'polypeptide(L)'
;MKKSDIAVVIIIVCGFIGLFATPIFLLSSTSEKNVEGMYNISSTGKAVSNIEIRVQSQGGVINILELSEASNNIVEAEWDITHTGIYIPELCVMVSYKLDGALIKINVFCLIEEIHIKSLTLNVYFNPSYEKYSFLFNTGGSNLVFDTSDINIDQFEFISRSGNLDFKLNNSNIEDDFQLRSDTGDLRVFIDNTNFSKNFICKSYSGEHLFDLWNIRFESVANFEVSNTIGFSNIKWANHYNKSQNVNVHLNSNGIVRMKFWCPLEIMRSDVCASTGSGEFQFIKPTGTFTELSDLHFQTANLDDMALDAYNFTVNTISGDIELFYVNCFKWQRSCNYGNDFFPYNVTRSGNYSISAHHHSVSSINLYNRKYIYLNESRSLTINYQELQITSEKLLYVDWNIKYLHAMGIGKAPISLDISNSTSDDLLSVFIRVDYELDRILPTFTEYNITVFYHPSYTFNHYLI
;
A
#
# COMPACT_ATOMS: atom_id res chain seq x y z
N MET A 1 15.03 77.27 -13.36
CA MET A 1 14.29 76.51 -12.31
C MET A 1 15.03 76.68 -11.00
N LYS A 2 14.36 77.10 -9.92
CA LYS A 2 15.01 77.29 -8.62
C LYS A 2 15.27 75.92 -7.99
N LYS A 3 16.32 75.77 -7.17
CA LYS A 3 16.67 74.50 -6.51
C LYS A 3 15.52 73.88 -5.68
N SER A 4 14.54 74.68 -5.27
CA SER A 4 13.30 74.24 -4.61
C SER A 4 12.39 73.40 -5.51
N ASP A 5 12.38 73.66 -6.81
CA ASP A 5 11.41 73.06 -7.74
C ASP A 5 11.85 71.63 -8.15
N ILE A 6 13.17 71.38 -8.14
CA ILE A 6 13.74 70.05 -8.41
C ILE A 6 13.51 69.11 -7.22
N ALA A 7 13.58 69.60 -5.98
CA ALA A 7 13.33 68.79 -4.79
C ALA A 7 11.86 68.35 -4.69
N VAL A 8 10.90 69.23 -5.03
CA VAL A 8 9.47 68.89 -5.02
C VAL A 8 9.11 67.92 -6.13
N VAL A 9 9.70 68.06 -7.33
CA VAL A 9 9.46 67.10 -8.43
C VAL A 9 10.08 65.72 -8.11
N ILE A 10 11.25 65.65 -7.49
CA ILE A 10 11.85 64.36 -7.08
C ILE A 10 11.03 63.70 -5.97
N ILE A 11 10.52 64.44 -4.97
CA ILE A 11 9.67 63.87 -3.91
C ILE A 11 8.34 63.37 -4.47
N ILE A 12 7.73 64.08 -5.44
CA ILE A 12 6.49 63.64 -6.08
C ILE A 12 6.72 62.42 -6.98
N VAL A 13 7.84 62.38 -7.72
CA VAL A 13 8.18 61.23 -8.59
C VAL A 13 8.58 60.00 -7.76
N CYS A 14 9.36 60.16 -6.69
CA CYS A 14 9.69 59.06 -5.77
C CYS A 14 8.47 58.62 -4.93
N GLY A 15 7.58 59.55 -4.56
CA GLY A 15 6.30 59.24 -3.90
C GLY A 15 5.34 58.48 -4.80
N PHE A 16 5.24 58.83 -6.09
CA PHE A 16 4.45 58.09 -7.07
C PHE A 16 5.06 56.73 -7.40
N ILE A 17 6.39 56.61 -7.55
CA ILE A 17 7.01 55.29 -7.75
C ILE A 17 6.83 54.42 -6.50
N GLY A 18 6.90 55.00 -5.29
CA GLY A 18 6.64 54.29 -4.03
C GLY A 18 5.19 53.82 -3.88
N LEU A 19 4.20 54.65 -4.22
CA LEU A 19 2.76 54.36 -4.09
C LEU A 19 2.18 53.52 -5.24
N PHE A 20 2.84 53.44 -6.39
CA PHE A 20 2.43 52.56 -7.51
C PHE A 20 3.29 51.29 -7.63
N ALA A 21 4.52 51.26 -7.14
CA ALA A 21 5.32 50.03 -7.08
C ALA A 21 4.91 49.13 -5.89
N THR A 22 4.46 49.69 -4.76
CA THR A 22 4.02 48.85 -3.62
C THR A 22 2.74 48.07 -3.90
N PRO A 23 1.67 48.62 -4.53
CA PRO A 23 0.52 47.82 -4.92
C PRO A 23 0.86 46.82 -6.02
N ILE A 24 1.76 47.14 -6.96
CA ILE A 24 2.16 46.19 -8.02
C ILE A 24 3.00 45.03 -7.44
N PHE A 25 3.87 45.28 -6.45
CA PHE A 25 4.57 44.22 -5.73
C PHE A 25 3.62 43.40 -4.83
N LEU A 26 2.68 44.05 -4.13
CA LEU A 26 1.65 43.37 -3.31
C LEU A 26 0.63 42.58 -4.14
N LEU A 27 0.32 43.03 -5.37
CA LEU A 27 -0.56 42.32 -6.30
C LEU A 27 0.18 41.17 -7.02
N SER A 28 1.51 41.23 -7.14
CA SER A 28 2.32 40.11 -7.67
C SER A 28 2.53 38.98 -6.65
N SER A 29 2.22 39.21 -5.36
CA SER A 29 2.40 38.23 -4.28
C SER A 29 1.16 37.37 -3.98
N THR A 30 0.02 37.60 -4.62
CA THR A 30 -1.21 36.81 -4.40
C THR A 30 -1.48 35.75 -5.45
N SER A 31 -0.81 35.81 -6.61
CA SER A 31 -0.97 34.78 -7.64
C SER A 31 -0.43 33.45 -7.13
N GLU A 32 -1.28 32.43 -7.16
CA GLU A 32 -0.86 31.05 -6.93
C GLU A 32 0.18 30.66 -7.98
N LYS A 33 1.23 30.01 -7.50
CA LYS A 33 2.28 29.42 -8.33
C LYS A 33 2.33 27.94 -8.01
N ASN A 34 2.44 27.14 -9.05
CA ASN A 34 2.73 25.72 -8.94
C ASN A 34 4.22 25.53 -9.25
N VAL A 35 4.88 24.72 -8.43
CA VAL A 35 6.24 24.28 -8.68
C VAL A 35 6.33 22.77 -8.53
N GLU A 36 6.72 22.13 -9.62
CA GLU A 36 7.04 20.72 -9.69
C GLU A 36 8.55 20.51 -9.53
N GLY A 37 8.94 19.39 -8.93
CA GLY A 37 10.33 18.99 -8.85
C GLY A 37 10.50 17.48 -8.72
N MET A 38 11.73 17.03 -8.99
CA MET A 38 12.10 15.63 -8.99
C MET A 38 13.52 15.46 -8.46
N TYR A 39 13.76 14.38 -7.72
CA TYR A 39 15.08 13.94 -7.29
C TYR A 39 15.21 12.43 -7.35
N ASN A 40 16.26 11.94 -8.02
CA ASN A 40 16.48 10.51 -8.25
C ASN A 40 17.80 10.05 -7.63
N ILE A 41 17.77 8.91 -6.95
CA ILE A 41 18.96 8.24 -6.41
C ILE A 41 19.21 6.99 -7.23
N SER A 42 20.22 7.02 -8.10
CA SER A 42 20.56 5.85 -8.93
C SER A 42 21.23 4.73 -8.12
N SER A 43 21.02 3.48 -8.55
CA SER A 43 21.74 2.31 -8.03
C SER A 43 23.20 2.25 -8.51
N THR A 44 23.52 2.93 -9.61
CA THR A 44 24.85 2.90 -10.24
C THR A 44 25.98 3.22 -9.26
N GLY A 45 26.92 2.28 -9.15
CA GLY A 45 28.12 2.42 -8.32
C GLY A 45 27.87 2.28 -6.82
N LYS A 46 26.68 1.82 -6.39
CA LYS A 46 26.34 1.62 -4.98
C LYS A 46 26.11 0.13 -4.71
N ALA A 47 26.84 -0.42 -3.75
CA ALA A 47 26.60 -1.77 -3.24
C ALA A 47 25.64 -1.66 -2.05
N VAL A 48 24.34 -1.71 -2.33
CA VAL A 48 23.27 -1.52 -1.34
C VAL A 48 22.37 -2.74 -1.38
N SER A 49 22.02 -3.27 -0.21
CA SER A 49 21.01 -4.32 -0.05
C SER A 49 19.86 -3.89 0.85
N ASN A 50 20.08 -2.87 1.71
CA ASN A 50 19.09 -2.38 2.67
C ASN A 50 18.82 -0.90 2.45
N ILE A 51 17.55 -0.49 2.58
CA ILE A 51 17.11 0.89 2.37
C ILE A 51 16.35 1.39 3.59
N GLU A 52 16.71 2.56 4.10
CA GLU A 52 15.95 3.26 5.13
C GLU A 52 15.43 4.58 4.54
N ILE A 53 14.11 4.74 4.48
CA ILE A 53 13.43 5.95 4.01
C ILE A 53 12.86 6.68 5.22
N ARG A 54 13.36 7.89 5.46
CA ARG A 54 12.87 8.80 6.49
C ARG A 54 12.17 9.97 5.83
N VAL A 55 10.91 10.19 6.18
CA VAL A 55 10.14 11.34 5.68
C VAL A 55 9.73 12.22 6.85
N GLN A 56 10.07 13.49 6.76
CA GLN A 56 9.61 14.52 7.68
C GLN A 56 8.85 15.58 6.91
N SER A 57 7.60 15.84 7.30
CA SER A 57 6.79 16.89 6.67
C SER A 57 5.91 17.58 7.70
N GLN A 58 5.59 18.85 7.51
CA GLN A 58 4.63 19.55 8.39
C GLN A 58 3.18 19.49 7.88
N GLY A 59 2.93 19.01 6.66
CA GLY A 59 1.61 19.03 6.03
C GLY A 59 1.58 18.40 4.64
N GLY A 60 0.42 18.43 3.99
CA GLY A 60 0.25 17.92 2.62
C GLY A 60 -0.08 16.43 2.52
N VAL A 61 0.05 15.87 1.31
CA VAL A 61 -0.18 14.46 1.00
C VAL A 61 1.15 13.81 0.63
N ILE A 62 1.46 12.70 1.26
CA ILE A 62 2.66 11.90 1.01
C ILE A 62 2.20 10.55 0.48
N ASN A 63 2.67 10.16 -0.70
CA ASN A 63 2.40 8.87 -1.30
C ASN A 63 3.70 8.07 -1.35
N ILE A 64 3.69 6.85 -0.83
CA ILE A 64 4.79 5.90 -0.91
C ILE A 64 4.40 4.80 -1.87
N LEU A 65 5.13 4.70 -2.97
CA LEU A 65 4.77 3.90 -4.14
C LEU A 65 5.95 3.04 -4.59
N GLU A 66 5.67 1.95 -5.29
CA GLU A 66 6.71 1.10 -5.86
C GLU A 66 7.16 1.62 -7.24
N LEU A 67 8.46 1.59 -7.49
CA LEU A 67 9.01 1.62 -8.85
C LEU A 67 8.90 0.23 -9.48
N SER A 68 9.04 0.19 -10.80
CA SER A 68 9.33 -1.08 -11.48
C SER A 68 10.60 -1.71 -10.91
N GLU A 69 10.60 -3.02 -10.67
CA GLU A 69 11.78 -3.79 -10.24
C GLU A 69 12.98 -3.56 -11.18
N ALA A 70 12.72 -3.37 -12.47
CA ALA A 70 13.74 -3.10 -13.49
C ALA A 70 14.31 -1.66 -13.43
N SER A 71 13.84 -0.80 -12.53
CA SER A 71 14.32 0.57 -12.42
C SER A 71 15.79 0.62 -11.99
N ASN A 72 16.58 1.45 -12.67
CA ASN A 72 17.95 1.75 -12.27
C ASN A 72 18.04 2.71 -11.08
N ASN A 73 16.90 3.19 -10.57
CA ASN A 73 16.84 4.05 -9.40
C ASN A 73 16.51 3.23 -8.15
N ILE A 74 17.18 3.56 -7.04
CA ILE A 74 16.86 3.08 -5.70
C ILE A 74 15.56 3.72 -5.24
N VAL A 75 15.49 5.05 -5.37
CA VAL A 75 14.37 5.89 -5.00
C VAL A 75 14.23 7.04 -5.99
N GLU A 76 12.99 7.43 -6.27
CA GLU A 76 12.61 8.64 -6.99
C GLU A 76 11.67 9.43 -6.08
N ALA A 77 11.89 10.74 -5.96
CA ALA A 77 11.01 11.62 -5.20
C ALA A 77 10.51 12.72 -6.14
N GLU A 78 9.19 12.82 -6.30
CA GLU A 78 8.51 13.83 -7.10
C GLU A 78 7.63 14.67 -6.19
N TRP A 79 7.57 15.98 -6.44
CA TRP A 79 6.68 16.85 -5.68
C TRP A 79 6.00 17.90 -6.55
N ASP A 80 4.78 18.25 -6.16
CA ASP A 80 4.01 19.39 -6.67
C ASP A 80 3.64 20.26 -5.47
N ILE A 81 4.05 21.53 -5.53
CA ILE A 81 3.80 22.53 -4.48
C ILE A 81 3.00 23.68 -5.09
N THR A 82 1.81 23.92 -4.53
CA THR A 82 1.08 25.16 -4.78
C THR A 82 1.32 26.15 -3.65
N HIS A 83 1.80 27.34 -3.98
CA HIS A 83 2.13 28.36 -3.00
C HIS A 83 1.74 29.78 -3.47
N THR A 84 1.75 30.74 -2.55
CA THR A 84 1.62 32.19 -2.86
C THR A 84 2.91 32.92 -2.50
N GLY A 85 3.08 34.16 -2.97
CA GLY A 85 4.23 35.01 -2.63
C GLY A 85 5.51 34.80 -3.47
N ILE A 86 6.59 35.41 -2.98
CA ILE A 86 7.96 35.24 -3.50
C ILE A 86 8.59 34.15 -2.65
N TYR A 87 8.56 32.91 -3.16
CA TYR A 87 9.02 31.73 -2.44
C TYR A 87 10.04 30.99 -3.32
N ILE A 88 11.04 30.36 -2.69
CA ILE A 88 12.10 29.58 -3.36
C ILE A 88 11.79 28.10 -3.11
N PRO A 89 11.27 27.38 -4.11
CA PRO A 89 10.78 26.00 -3.96
C PRO A 89 11.88 25.00 -3.58
N GLU A 90 13.14 25.25 -3.97
CA GLU A 90 14.27 24.37 -3.60
C GLU A 90 14.58 24.36 -2.10
N LEU A 91 13.98 25.27 -1.32
CA LEU A 91 14.06 25.24 0.15
C LEU A 91 12.92 24.42 0.79
N CYS A 92 11.88 24.06 0.03
CA CYS A 92 10.70 23.39 0.56
C CYS A 92 10.89 21.88 0.70
N VAL A 93 11.49 21.23 -0.31
CA VAL A 93 11.72 19.79 -0.32
C VAL A 93 13.21 19.54 -0.47
N MET A 94 13.79 18.92 0.55
CA MET A 94 15.19 18.53 0.57
C MET A 94 15.30 17.01 0.64
N VAL A 95 15.86 16.42 -0.40
CA VAL A 95 16.19 15.00 -0.44
C VAL A 95 17.70 14.84 -0.26
N SER A 96 18.11 14.03 0.70
CA SER A 96 19.52 13.73 0.97
C SER A 96 19.70 12.25 1.26
N TYR A 97 20.90 11.72 1.03
CA TYR A 97 21.20 10.33 1.39
C TYR A 97 22.61 10.16 1.93
N LYS A 98 22.80 9.09 2.71
CA LYS A 98 24.09 8.65 3.23
C LYS A 98 24.22 7.13 3.08
N LEU A 99 25.40 6.69 2.67
CA LEU A 99 25.77 5.28 2.65
C LEU A 99 26.44 4.88 3.97
N ASP A 100 26.06 3.72 4.48
CA ASP A 100 26.58 3.12 5.72
C ASP A 100 26.77 1.60 5.50
N GLY A 101 27.88 1.24 4.85
CA GLY A 101 28.07 -0.12 4.36
C GLY A 101 27.06 -0.47 3.27
N ALA A 102 26.29 -1.56 3.49
CA ALA A 102 25.24 -2.01 2.57
C ALA A 102 23.89 -1.31 2.76
N LEU A 103 23.79 -0.39 3.73
CA LEU A 103 22.59 0.40 4.01
C LEU A 103 22.69 1.78 3.33
N ILE A 104 21.62 2.19 2.65
CA ILE A 104 21.41 3.58 2.25
C ILE A 104 20.31 4.21 3.13
N LYS A 105 20.64 5.34 3.76
CA LYS A 105 19.69 6.15 4.53
C LYS A 105 19.28 7.35 3.70
N ILE A 106 17.99 7.46 3.40
CA ILE A 106 17.41 8.50 2.55
C ILE A 106 16.52 9.36 3.45
N ASN A 107 16.78 10.66 3.48
CA ASN A 107 15.96 11.61 4.22
C ASN A 107 15.27 12.55 3.24
N VAL A 108 13.95 12.61 3.35
CA VAL A 108 13.10 13.55 2.63
C VAL A 108 12.52 14.51 3.66
N PHE A 109 12.94 15.76 3.62
CA PHE A 109 12.45 16.82 4.51
C PHE A 109 11.60 17.81 3.73
N CYS A 110 10.38 18.05 4.20
CA CYS A 110 9.48 19.06 3.69
C CYS A 110 9.33 20.19 4.73
N LEU A 111 10.04 21.28 4.52
CA LEU A 111 9.94 22.48 5.35
C LEU A 111 8.77 23.32 4.84
N ILE A 112 7.68 23.34 5.61
CA ILE A 112 6.55 24.24 5.34
C ILE A 112 6.60 25.35 6.37
N GLU A 113 6.98 26.55 5.94
CA GLU A 113 6.51 27.75 6.63
C GLU A 113 5.04 27.94 6.21
N GLU A 114 4.12 27.63 7.13
CA GLU A 114 2.66 27.51 6.92
C GLU A 114 1.98 28.72 6.25
N ILE A 115 2.65 29.87 6.16
CA ILE A 115 2.06 31.12 5.72
C ILE A 115 1.89 31.17 4.19
N HIS A 116 2.63 30.35 3.43
CA HIS A 116 2.69 30.49 1.96
C HIS A 116 2.35 29.23 1.15
N ILE A 117 2.36 28.03 1.74
CA ILE A 117 2.08 26.78 1.01
C ILE A 117 0.60 26.42 1.17
N LYS A 118 -0.11 26.29 0.04
CA LYS A 118 -1.54 25.91 0.00
C LYS A 118 -1.73 24.40 -0.12
N SER A 119 -0.89 23.74 -0.90
CA SER A 119 -0.89 22.29 -1.03
C SER A 119 0.51 21.78 -1.36
N LEU A 120 0.78 20.56 -0.88
CA LEU A 120 1.97 19.78 -1.18
C LEU A 120 1.50 18.37 -1.47
N THR A 121 1.90 17.83 -2.61
CA THR A 121 1.87 16.40 -2.90
C THR A 121 3.30 15.93 -3.07
N LEU A 122 3.73 14.95 -2.28
CA LEU A 122 5.03 14.32 -2.37
C LEU A 122 4.83 12.84 -2.71
N ASN A 123 5.34 12.40 -3.85
CA ASN A 123 5.41 10.99 -4.21
C ASN A 123 6.84 10.52 -3.98
N VAL A 124 7.03 9.52 -3.12
CA VAL A 124 8.31 8.82 -2.95
C VAL A 124 8.14 7.42 -3.49
N TYR A 125 8.77 7.17 -4.63
CA TYR A 125 8.82 5.86 -5.25
C TYR A 125 10.09 5.13 -4.81
N PHE A 126 9.97 3.86 -4.45
CA PHE A 126 11.11 3.02 -4.11
C PHE A 126 11.13 1.77 -4.98
N ASN A 127 12.30 1.34 -5.43
CA ASN A 127 12.43 0.07 -6.14
C ASN A 127 12.32 -1.07 -5.12
N PRO A 128 11.40 -2.05 -5.28
CA PRO A 128 11.16 -3.14 -4.32
C PRO A 128 12.19 -4.28 -4.38
N SER A 129 13.19 -4.21 -5.25
CA SER A 129 14.16 -5.30 -5.51
C SER A 129 15.24 -5.49 -4.42
N TYR A 130 15.22 -4.70 -3.35
CA TYR A 130 16.23 -4.76 -2.29
C TYR A 130 15.77 -5.71 -1.19
N GLU A 131 16.74 -6.24 -0.44
CA GLU A 131 16.47 -7.32 0.51
C GLU A 131 15.55 -6.88 1.65
N LYS A 132 15.68 -5.61 2.08
CA LYS A 132 15.06 -5.12 3.32
C LYS A 132 14.86 -3.60 3.33
N TYR A 133 13.75 -3.16 3.91
CA TYR A 133 13.36 -1.75 4.01
C TYR A 133 13.04 -1.31 5.44
N SER A 134 13.36 -0.06 5.75
CA SER A 134 12.86 0.63 6.94
C SER A 134 12.13 1.90 6.51
N PHE A 135 10.91 2.11 7.01
CA PHE A 135 10.12 3.29 6.70
C PHE A 135 9.78 4.05 7.98
N LEU A 136 10.30 5.28 8.10
CA LEU A 136 10.16 6.12 9.28
C LEU A 136 9.54 7.47 8.91
N PHE A 137 8.28 7.67 9.27
CA PHE A 137 7.51 8.87 8.99
C PHE A 137 7.30 9.67 10.27
N ASN A 138 7.67 10.94 10.24
CA ASN A 138 7.38 11.89 11.31
C ASN A 138 6.74 13.15 10.72
N THR A 139 5.42 13.24 10.80
CA THR A 139 4.64 14.28 10.13
C THR A 139 3.94 15.22 11.14
N GLY A 140 3.90 16.51 10.83
CA GLY A 140 3.20 17.52 11.62
C GLY A 140 1.71 17.62 11.30
N GLY A 141 1.31 17.17 10.11
CA GLY A 141 -0.04 17.39 9.59
C GLY A 141 -0.34 16.74 8.24
N SER A 142 0.40 15.69 7.87
CA SER A 142 0.33 15.13 6.53
C SER A 142 -0.57 13.90 6.47
N ASN A 143 -1.30 13.77 5.36
CA ASN A 143 -1.94 12.50 4.99
C ASN A 143 -0.89 11.60 4.34
N LEU A 144 -0.80 10.34 4.78
CA LEU A 144 0.10 9.33 4.23
C LEU A 144 -0.69 8.24 3.53
N VAL A 145 -0.33 7.96 2.28
CA VAL A 145 -0.79 6.78 1.53
C VAL A 145 0.40 5.85 1.33
N PHE A 146 0.27 4.61 1.75
CA PHE A 146 1.29 3.58 1.62
C PHE A 146 0.63 2.32 1.05
N ASP A 147 0.99 1.90 -0.16
CA ASP A 147 0.45 0.69 -0.80
C ASP A 147 1.59 -0.09 -1.46
N THR A 148 1.88 -1.28 -0.94
CA THR A 148 2.99 -2.13 -1.39
C THR A 148 2.71 -3.61 -1.11
N SER A 149 3.42 -4.49 -1.81
CA SER A 149 3.35 -5.93 -1.62
C SER A 149 4.69 -6.62 -1.80
N ASP A 150 4.81 -7.83 -1.24
CA ASP A 150 5.95 -8.73 -1.47
C ASP A 150 7.31 -8.15 -1.01
N ILE A 151 7.32 -7.39 0.09
CA ILE A 151 8.53 -6.74 0.64
C ILE A 151 8.90 -7.25 2.05
N ASN A 152 10.18 -7.18 2.40
CA ASN A 152 10.65 -7.37 3.78
C ASN A 152 10.91 -6.02 4.44
N ILE A 153 10.19 -5.75 5.52
CA ILE A 153 10.29 -4.53 6.30
C ILE A 153 11.03 -4.86 7.60
N ASP A 154 12.19 -4.21 7.81
CA ASP A 154 12.87 -4.23 9.09
C ASP A 154 12.06 -3.47 10.13
N GLN A 155 11.69 -2.22 9.82
CA GLN A 155 11.02 -1.31 10.74
C GLN A 155 9.98 -0.47 9.99
N PHE A 156 8.78 -0.35 10.55
CA PHE A 156 7.76 0.59 10.09
C PHE A 156 7.31 1.46 11.26
N GLU A 157 7.51 2.77 11.14
CA GLU A 157 7.10 3.74 12.15
C GLU A 157 6.41 4.93 11.48
N PHE A 158 5.16 5.17 11.88
CA PHE A 158 4.41 6.37 11.53
C PHE A 158 4.11 7.15 12.81
N ILE A 159 4.61 8.38 12.89
CA ILE A 159 4.28 9.35 13.93
C ILE A 159 3.68 10.58 13.26
N SER A 160 2.48 10.98 13.67
CA SER A 160 1.86 12.22 13.23
C SER A 160 1.23 13.02 14.38
N ARG A 161 1.19 14.35 14.26
CA ARG A 161 0.29 15.18 15.09
C ARG A 161 -1.11 15.29 14.49
N SER A 162 -1.21 15.35 13.17
CA SER A 162 -2.50 15.41 12.49
C SER A 162 -2.45 14.82 11.09
N GLY A 163 -3.59 14.35 10.60
CA GLY A 163 -3.70 13.79 9.25
C GLY A 163 -3.93 12.29 9.26
N ASN A 164 -4.40 11.80 8.11
CA ASN A 164 -4.89 10.44 7.95
C ASN A 164 -3.79 9.51 7.43
N LEU A 165 -3.91 8.23 7.77
CA LEU A 165 -3.09 7.15 7.21
C LEU A 165 -4.01 6.21 6.43
N ASP A 166 -3.70 5.99 5.16
CA ASP A 166 -4.21 4.88 4.37
C ASP A 166 -3.05 3.92 4.08
N PHE A 167 -2.96 2.83 4.85
CA PHE A 167 -1.88 1.83 4.78
C PHE A 167 -2.41 0.51 4.21
N LYS A 168 -1.72 -0.02 3.20
CA LYS A 168 -2.00 -1.31 2.58
C LYS A 168 -0.71 -2.10 2.37
N LEU A 169 -0.68 -3.33 2.88
CA LEU A 169 0.46 -4.23 2.80
C LEU A 169 -0.02 -5.66 2.52
N ASN A 170 0.63 -6.35 1.58
CA ASN A 170 0.29 -7.73 1.24
C ASN A 170 1.54 -8.61 1.10
N ASN A 171 1.43 -9.88 1.47
CA ASN A 171 2.46 -10.92 1.28
C ASN A 171 3.86 -10.50 1.77
N SER A 172 3.94 -9.78 2.88
CA SER A 172 5.18 -9.15 3.33
C SER A 172 5.66 -9.70 4.66
N ASN A 173 6.89 -9.35 5.06
CA ASN A 173 7.42 -9.70 6.38
C ASN A 173 7.79 -8.42 7.14
N ILE A 174 7.51 -8.35 8.43
CA ILE A 174 7.89 -7.24 9.31
C ILE A 174 8.72 -7.80 10.48
N GLU A 175 9.99 -7.41 10.57
CA GLU A 175 10.95 -7.98 11.52
C GLU A 175 11.00 -7.29 12.90
N ASP A 176 10.75 -5.99 12.94
CA ASP A 176 10.64 -5.22 14.19
C ASP A 176 9.18 -4.85 14.51
N ASP A 177 8.98 -4.07 15.56
CA ASP A 177 7.66 -3.56 15.92
C ASP A 177 7.06 -2.70 14.79
N PHE A 178 5.80 -2.99 14.43
CA PHE A 178 5.01 -2.15 13.54
C PHE A 178 4.30 -1.07 14.36
N GLN A 179 4.68 0.20 14.17
CA GLN A 179 4.26 1.29 15.05
C GLN A 179 3.50 2.39 14.31
N LEU A 180 2.26 2.64 14.74
CA LEU A 180 1.43 3.76 14.30
C LEU A 180 1.11 4.65 15.50
N ARG A 181 1.42 5.95 15.40
CA ARG A 181 1.13 6.95 16.44
C ARG A 181 0.56 8.21 15.79
N SER A 182 -0.61 8.65 16.25
CA SER A 182 -1.20 9.91 15.77
C SER A 182 -1.91 10.68 16.89
N ASP A 183 -1.67 11.98 17.04
CA ASP A 183 -2.52 12.75 17.97
C ASP A 183 -3.94 12.87 17.40
N THR A 184 -4.08 13.18 16.10
CA THR A 184 -5.38 13.34 15.45
C THR A 184 -5.41 12.79 14.03
N GLY A 185 -6.53 12.19 13.61
CA GLY A 185 -6.74 11.74 12.24
C GLY A 185 -7.09 10.27 12.14
N ASP A 186 -7.65 9.88 11.00
CA ASP A 186 -8.14 8.52 10.77
C ASP A 186 -7.02 7.60 10.33
N LEU A 187 -7.01 6.37 10.85
CA LEU A 187 -6.04 5.34 10.50
C LEU A 187 -6.78 4.18 9.84
N ARG A 188 -6.53 3.96 8.54
CA ARG A 188 -7.04 2.83 7.78
C ARG A 188 -5.89 1.90 7.42
N VAL A 189 -5.98 0.66 7.86
CA VAL A 189 -4.88 -0.30 7.79
C VAL A 189 -5.40 -1.62 7.24
N PHE A 190 -4.91 -1.98 6.06
CA PHE A 190 -5.27 -3.20 5.34
C PHE A 190 -4.01 -4.08 5.22
N ILE A 191 -4.02 -5.23 5.88
CA ILE A 191 -2.87 -6.14 5.88
C ILE A 191 -3.33 -7.54 5.52
N ASP A 192 -2.67 -8.16 4.54
CA ASP A 192 -3.01 -9.50 4.07
C ASP A 192 -1.77 -10.38 3.93
N ASN A 193 -1.85 -11.64 4.38
CA ASN A 193 -0.77 -12.64 4.30
C ASN A 193 0.62 -12.16 4.76
N THR A 194 0.67 -11.33 5.81
CA THR A 194 1.92 -10.73 6.31
C THR A 194 2.38 -11.40 7.60
N ASN A 195 3.69 -11.66 7.71
CA ASN A 195 4.29 -12.17 8.94
C ASN A 195 4.88 -11.02 9.78
N PHE A 196 4.64 -11.06 11.09
CA PHE A 196 5.19 -10.17 12.09
C PHE A 196 6.12 -10.95 13.01
N SER A 197 7.36 -10.52 13.12
CA SER A 197 8.32 -11.10 14.07
C SER A 197 8.10 -10.60 15.50
N LYS A 198 7.53 -9.39 15.66
CA LYS A 198 7.28 -8.72 16.95
C LYS A 198 5.88 -8.11 17.02
N ASN A 199 5.73 -6.95 17.67
CA ASN A 199 4.43 -6.39 18.06
C ASN A 199 3.80 -5.54 16.95
N PHE A 200 2.47 -5.45 17.00
CA PHE A 200 1.70 -4.44 16.29
C PHE A 200 1.20 -3.42 17.31
N ILE A 201 1.57 -2.14 17.15
CA ILE A 201 1.27 -1.10 18.13
C ILE A 201 0.65 0.11 17.42
N CYS A 202 -0.60 0.39 17.70
CA CYS A 202 -1.32 1.57 17.21
C CYS A 202 -1.84 2.40 18.39
N LYS A 203 -1.37 3.65 18.49
CA LYS A 203 -1.79 4.58 19.55
C LYS A 203 -2.26 5.89 18.96
N SER A 204 -3.48 6.30 19.25
CA SER A 204 -3.95 7.63 18.90
C SER A 204 -4.64 8.35 20.03
N TYR A 205 -4.64 9.68 19.95
CA TYR A 205 -5.46 10.49 20.85
C TYR A 205 -6.88 10.66 20.28
N SER A 206 -7.05 10.97 18.99
CA SER A 206 -8.38 10.99 18.38
C SER A 206 -8.42 10.58 16.92
N GLY A 207 -9.53 9.96 16.49
CA GLY A 207 -9.81 9.61 15.10
C GLY A 207 -10.55 8.28 14.96
N GLU A 208 -10.87 7.89 13.74
CA GLU A 208 -11.40 6.56 13.45
C GLU A 208 -10.27 5.59 13.11
N HIS A 209 -10.31 4.40 13.70
CA HIS A 209 -9.43 3.31 13.32
C HIS A 209 -10.20 2.23 12.57
N LEU A 210 -9.76 1.93 11.35
CA LEU A 210 -10.32 0.88 10.51
C LEU A 210 -9.21 -0.12 10.18
N PHE A 211 -9.23 -1.27 10.85
CA PHE A 211 -8.29 -2.35 10.59
C PHE A 211 -8.99 -3.49 9.85
N ASP A 212 -8.39 -3.93 8.74
CA ASP A 212 -8.80 -5.10 7.99
C ASP A 212 -7.60 -6.05 7.81
N LEU A 213 -7.48 -7.00 8.73
CA LEU A 213 -6.32 -7.86 8.92
C LEU A 213 -6.66 -9.30 8.53
N TRP A 214 -5.98 -9.81 7.52
CA TRP A 214 -6.24 -11.12 6.93
C TRP A 214 -4.99 -11.99 6.93
N ASN A 215 -5.11 -13.19 7.48
CA ASN A 215 -4.07 -14.22 7.52
C ASN A 215 -2.71 -13.69 8.01
N ILE A 216 -2.72 -12.74 8.93
CA ILE A 216 -1.49 -12.26 9.55
C ILE A 216 -0.95 -13.32 10.51
N ARG A 217 0.38 -13.44 10.57
CA ARG A 217 1.06 -14.39 11.44
C ARG A 217 1.97 -13.66 12.41
N PHE A 218 1.96 -14.03 13.67
CA PHE A 218 3.00 -13.65 14.62
C PHE A 218 3.98 -14.82 14.83
N GLU A 219 5.25 -14.62 14.49
CA GLU A 219 6.27 -15.68 14.55
C GLU A 219 6.73 -16.00 15.99
N SER A 220 6.56 -15.04 16.89
CA SER A 220 6.87 -15.13 18.31
C SER A 220 5.69 -14.65 19.15
N VAL A 221 5.74 -14.86 20.48
CA VAL A 221 4.71 -14.32 21.37
C VAL A 221 4.72 -12.80 21.26
N ALA A 222 3.59 -12.23 20.85
CA ALA A 222 3.51 -10.84 20.46
C ALA A 222 2.25 -10.15 21.01
N ASN A 223 2.33 -8.83 21.10
CA ASN A 223 1.21 -7.98 21.45
C ASN A 223 0.63 -7.32 20.19
N PHE A 224 -0.68 -7.35 20.08
CA PHE A 224 -1.45 -6.49 19.19
C PHE A 224 -2.14 -5.43 20.05
N GLU A 225 -1.63 -4.21 20.03
CA GLU A 225 -2.10 -3.10 20.85
C GLU A 225 -2.78 -2.05 19.97
N VAL A 226 -4.06 -1.78 20.22
CA VAL A 226 -4.77 -0.65 19.64
C VAL A 226 -5.33 0.19 20.79
N SER A 227 -4.89 1.44 20.88
CA SER A 227 -5.42 2.39 21.84
C SER A 227 -5.89 3.69 21.18
N ASN A 228 -7.09 4.15 21.53
CA ASN A 228 -7.62 5.44 21.09
C ASN A 228 -8.26 6.20 22.27
N THR A 229 -7.88 7.45 22.50
CA THR A 229 -8.51 8.23 23.59
C THR A 229 -9.90 8.71 23.19
N ILE A 230 -10.14 9.07 21.92
CA ILE A 230 -11.42 9.62 21.44
C ILE A 230 -11.72 9.09 20.04
N GLY A 231 -12.81 8.35 19.88
CA GLY A 231 -13.30 7.94 18.57
C GLY A 231 -13.75 6.50 18.55
N PHE A 232 -13.60 5.88 17.39
CA PHE A 232 -14.12 4.56 17.10
C PHE A 232 -13.00 3.65 16.60
N SER A 233 -12.96 2.41 17.09
CA SER A 233 -12.08 1.37 16.57
C SER A 233 -12.89 0.24 15.99
N ASN A 234 -12.74 -0.01 14.69
CA ASN A 234 -13.31 -1.14 13.98
C ASN A 234 -12.20 -2.08 13.53
N ILE A 235 -12.21 -3.31 14.03
CA ILE A 235 -11.19 -4.30 13.73
C ILE A 235 -11.86 -5.51 13.11
N LYS A 236 -11.49 -5.80 11.85
CA LYS A 236 -11.77 -7.06 11.18
C LYS A 236 -10.50 -7.89 11.21
N TRP A 237 -10.55 -9.05 11.86
CA TRP A 237 -9.40 -9.96 11.99
C TRP A 237 -9.76 -11.35 11.51
N ALA A 238 -9.05 -11.89 10.53
CA ALA A 238 -9.23 -13.28 10.12
C ALA A 238 -7.90 -14.04 10.12
N ASN A 239 -7.86 -15.22 10.76
CA ASN A 239 -6.71 -16.13 10.70
C ASN A 239 -7.16 -17.55 10.35
N HIS A 240 -6.68 -18.07 9.22
CA HIS A 240 -7.14 -19.35 8.66
C HIS A 240 -6.05 -20.43 8.50
N TYR A 241 -4.80 -20.04 8.23
CA TYR A 241 -3.71 -21.01 7.90
C TYR A 241 -2.47 -20.82 8.74
N ASN A 242 -2.29 -19.61 9.25
CA ASN A 242 -1.02 -19.21 9.79
C ASN A 242 -1.03 -19.50 11.28
N LYS A 243 -0.39 -20.63 11.63
CA LYS A 243 -0.04 -20.90 13.00
C LYS A 243 0.79 -19.73 13.53
N SER A 244 0.17 -18.90 14.34
CA SER A 244 0.82 -17.85 15.10
C SER A 244 1.32 -18.43 16.41
N GLN A 245 2.30 -17.79 17.03
CA GLN A 245 2.49 -18.02 18.47
C GLN A 245 1.36 -17.32 19.24
N ASN A 246 1.36 -17.46 20.57
CA ASN A 246 0.34 -16.82 21.39
C ASN A 246 0.33 -15.29 21.17
N VAL A 247 -0.85 -14.73 20.92
CA VAL A 247 -1.03 -13.29 20.69
C VAL A 247 -1.82 -12.70 21.84
N ASN A 248 -1.31 -11.64 22.46
CA ASN A 248 -2.08 -10.84 23.41
C ASN A 248 -2.67 -9.64 22.68
N VAL A 249 -4.00 -9.59 22.60
CA VAL A 249 -4.74 -8.54 21.88
C VAL A 249 -5.28 -7.56 22.91
N HIS A 250 -4.74 -6.34 22.92
CA HIS A 250 -5.13 -5.27 23.83
C HIS A 250 -5.83 -4.15 23.07
N LEU A 251 -7.13 -4.00 23.29
CA LEU A 251 -7.96 -2.97 22.67
C LEU A 251 -8.45 -2.02 23.76
N ASN A 252 -7.96 -0.78 23.76
CA ASN A 252 -8.32 0.21 24.78
C ASN A 252 -8.89 1.47 24.11
N SER A 253 -10.13 1.84 24.43
CA SER A 253 -10.73 3.06 23.87
C SER A 253 -11.58 3.81 24.90
N ASN A 254 -11.64 5.15 24.90
CA ASN A 254 -12.73 5.81 25.65
C ASN A 254 -14.02 5.93 24.83
N GLY A 255 -14.00 5.57 23.55
CA GLY A 255 -15.18 5.47 22.70
C GLY A 255 -15.56 4.03 22.40
N ILE A 256 -16.09 3.79 21.21
CA ILE A 256 -16.64 2.48 20.82
C ILE A 256 -15.53 1.58 20.27
N VAL A 257 -15.53 0.31 20.70
CA VAL A 257 -14.69 -0.76 20.13
C VAL A 257 -15.59 -1.80 19.48
N ARG A 258 -15.47 -1.96 18.17
CA ARG A 258 -16.08 -3.05 17.42
C ARG A 258 -14.99 -3.98 16.89
N MET A 259 -15.09 -5.26 17.22
CA MET A 259 -14.20 -6.28 16.66
C MET A 259 -15.01 -7.43 16.09
N LYS A 260 -14.72 -7.78 14.84
CA LYS A 260 -15.18 -9.00 14.21
C LYS A 260 -14.00 -9.89 13.89
N PHE A 261 -14.00 -11.10 14.45
CA PHE A 261 -12.91 -12.03 14.28
C PHE A 261 -13.37 -13.39 13.76
N TRP A 262 -12.66 -13.88 12.74
CA TRP A 262 -12.90 -15.15 12.03
C TRP A 262 -11.75 -16.10 12.29
N CYS A 263 -11.98 -17.06 13.17
CA CYS A 263 -10.96 -18.04 13.51
C CYS A 263 -11.63 -19.41 13.78
N PRO A 264 -11.28 -20.47 13.04
CA PRO A 264 -11.75 -21.83 13.30
C PRO A 264 -11.29 -22.34 14.67
N LEU A 265 -12.19 -22.97 15.42
CA LEU A 265 -11.85 -23.64 16.69
C LEU A 265 -10.87 -24.80 16.50
N GLU A 266 -10.68 -25.31 15.28
CA GLU A 266 -9.75 -26.39 15.01
C GLU A 266 -8.28 -25.95 15.02
N ILE A 267 -8.02 -24.63 14.97
CA ILE A 267 -6.65 -24.08 14.89
C ILE A 267 -6.34 -23.07 15.99
N MET A 268 -7.36 -22.49 16.63
CA MET A 268 -7.20 -21.40 17.57
C MET A 268 -8.09 -21.58 18.80
N ARG A 269 -7.57 -21.16 19.95
CA ARG A 269 -8.32 -20.98 21.19
C ARG A 269 -8.28 -19.53 21.63
N SER A 270 -9.34 -19.08 22.30
CA SER A 270 -9.47 -17.68 22.71
C SER A 270 -9.88 -17.55 24.15
N ASP A 271 -9.22 -16.63 24.84
CA ASP A 271 -9.62 -16.11 26.14
C ASP A 271 -9.98 -14.62 25.96
N VAL A 272 -11.18 -14.22 26.35
CA VAL A 272 -11.72 -12.88 26.12
C VAL A 272 -12.14 -12.27 27.43
N CYS A 273 -11.39 -11.27 27.89
CA CYS A 273 -11.72 -10.43 29.03
C CYS A 273 -12.14 -9.04 28.53
N ALA A 274 -13.32 -8.58 28.94
CA ALA A 274 -13.80 -7.24 28.62
C ALA A 274 -14.15 -6.44 29.87
N SER A 275 -14.02 -5.11 29.78
CA SER A 275 -14.54 -4.19 30.80
C SER A 275 -15.05 -2.89 30.17
N THR A 276 -16.20 -2.41 30.64
CA THR A 276 -16.74 -1.09 30.27
C THR A 276 -17.10 -0.31 31.52
N GLY A 277 -16.66 0.95 31.61
CA GLY A 277 -17.01 1.86 32.72
C GLY A 277 -18.43 2.38 32.61
N SER A 278 -18.76 2.97 31.46
CA SER A 278 -20.12 3.32 31.05
C SER A 278 -20.33 3.01 29.57
N GLY A 279 -21.25 2.11 29.26
CA GLY A 279 -21.53 1.63 27.91
C GLY A 279 -22.12 0.23 27.96
N GLU A 280 -22.56 -0.28 26.81
CA GLU A 280 -23.04 -1.65 26.66
C GLU A 280 -21.92 -2.58 26.21
N PHE A 281 -21.97 -3.83 26.67
CA PHE A 281 -21.15 -4.91 26.15
C PHE A 281 -22.04 -5.89 25.39
N GLN A 282 -21.66 -6.17 24.15
CA GLN A 282 -22.29 -7.19 23.34
C GLN A 282 -21.23 -8.16 22.81
N PHE A 283 -21.46 -9.47 23.00
CA PHE A 283 -20.65 -10.51 22.39
C PHE A 283 -21.50 -11.53 21.63
N ILE A 284 -21.50 -11.40 20.31
CA ILE A 284 -22.20 -12.29 19.38
C ILE A 284 -21.26 -13.43 18.98
N LYS A 285 -21.71 -14.66 19.24
CA LYS A 285 -20.95 -15.90 19.02
C LYS A 285 -21.90 -17.07 18.70
N PRO A 286 -21.48 -18.08 17.91
CA PRO A 286 -22.27 -19.28 17.71
C PRO A 286 -22.50 -20.04 19.03
N THR A 287 -23.67 -20.64 19.20
CA THR A 287 -24.03 -21.37 20.42
C THR A 287 -23.02 -22.50 20.71
N GLY A 288 -22.58 -22.61 21.97
CA GLY A 288 -21.68 -23.66 22.42
C GLY A 288 -20.21 -23.47 22.07
N THR A 289 -19.81 -22.36 21.44
CA THR A 289 -18.41 -22.10 21.11
C THR A 289 -17.61 -21.47 22.25
N PHE A 290 -18.25 -20.69 23.12
CA PHE A 290 -17.64 -20.13 24.32
C PHE A 290 -18.43 -20.48 25.58
N THR A 291 -17.69 -20.61 26.67
CA THR A 291 -18.19 -20.66 28.04
C THR A 291 -17.91 -19.32 28.70
N GLU A 292 -18.90 -18.76 29.40
CA GLU A 292 -18.72 -17.59 30.26
C GLU A 292 -18.25 -18.07 31.64
N LEU A 293 -17.09 -17.59 32.09
CA LEU A 293 -16.50 -17.99 33.37
C LEU A 293 -16.90 -17.05 34.51
N SER A 294 -16.95 -15.76 34.21
CA SER A 294 -17.39 -14.69 35.08
C SER A 294 -17.97 -13.58 34.24
N ASP A 295 -18.50 -12.55 34.90
CA ASP A 295 -19.01 -11.36 34.21
C ASP A 295 -17.96 -10.82 33.22
N LEU A 296 -18.36 -10.71 31.96
CA LEU A 296 -17.54 -10.25 30.83
C LEU A 296 -16.25 -11.05 30.55
N HIS A 297 -16.16 -12.30 31.02
CA HIS A 297 -15.02 -13.20 30.77
C HIS A 297 -15.48 -14.48 30.07
N PHE A 298 -14.98 -14.70 28.85
CA PHE A 298 -15.38 -15.82 27.98
C PHE A 298 -14.17 -16.60 27.47
N GLN A 299 -14.29 -17.92 27.42
CA GLN A 299 -13.26 -18.80 26.88
C GLN A 299 -13.84 -19.77 25.85
N THR A 300 -13.07 -20.09 24.81
CA THR A 300 -13.48 -21.10 23.82
C THR A 300 -13.51 -22.51 24.43
N ALA A 301 -14.36 -23.38 23.90
CA ALA A 301 -14.53 -24.75 24.41
C ALA A 301 -13.28 -25.66 24.30
N ASN A 302 -12.31 -25.26 23.47
CA ASN A 302 -11.05 -25.95 23.19
C ASN A 302 -9.83 -25.33 23.90
N LEU A 303 -10.03 -24.51 24.95
CA LEU A 303 -8.95 -23.75 25.58
C LEU A 303 -7.80 -24.63 26.10
N ASP A 304 -8.09 -25.84 26.58
CA ASP A 304 -7.08 -26.73 27.13
C ASP A 304 -6.20 -27.41 26.06
N ASP A 305 -6.54 -27.26 24.77
CA ASP A 305 -5.74 -27.82 23.67
C ASP A 305 -4.48 -26.97 23.44
N MET A 306 -3.40 -27.36 24.13
CA MET A 306 -2.10 -26.69 24.05
C MET A 306 -1.43 -26.77 22.67
N ALA A 307 -1.95 -27.56 21.73
CA ALA A 307 -1.44 -27.62 20.36
C ALA A 307 -1.99 -26.50 19.46
N LEU A 308 -2.99 -25.75 19.95
CA LEU A 308 -3.64 -24.62 19.26
C LEU A 308 -3.06 -23.28 19.71
N ASP A 309 -3.05 -22.33 18.78
CA ASP A 309 -2.58 -20.97 19.04
C ASP A 309 -3.53 -20.28 20.02
N ALA A 310 -2.97 -19.61 21.04
CA ALA A 310 -3.77 -18.90 22.03
C ALA A 310 -3.87 -17.40 21.71
N TYR A 311 -5.10 -16.89 21.66
CA TYR A 311 -5.37 -15.47 21.54
C TYR A 311 -6.02 -14.96 22.82
N ASN A 312 -5.32 -14.10 23.52
CA ASN A 312 -5.76 -13.51 24.78
C ASN A 312 -6.25 -12.09 24.51
N PHE A 313 -7.56 -11.91 24.42
CA PHE A 313 -8.19 -10.61 24.19
C PHE A 313 -8.46 -9.91 25.52
N THR A 314 -7.96 -8.68 25.63
CA THR A 314 -8.31 -7.72 26.68
C THR A 314 -8.90 -6.49 26.01
N VAL A 315 -10.20 -6.26 26.21
CA VAL A 315 -10.94 -5.17 25.55
C VAL A 315 -11.54 -4.25 26.61
N ASN A 316 -11.07 -3.01 26.68
CA ASN A 316 -11.49 -2.07 27.71
C ASN A 316 -12.03 -0.78 27.11
N THR A 317 -13.13 -0.31 27.67
CA THR A 317 -13.63 1.04 27.44
C THR A 317 -13.95 1.81 28.72
N ILE A 318 -13.62 3.10 28.77
CA ILE A 318 -14.02 3.94 29.91
C ILE A 318 -15.47 4.43 29.73
N SER A 319 -15.83 4.90 28.54
CA SER A 319 -17.10 5.57 28.27
C SER A 319 -17.74 5.25 26.92
N GLY A 320 -17.65 4.00 26.46
CA GLY A 320 -18.24 3.58 25.19
C GLY A 320 -18.57 2.10 25.12
N ASP A 321 -19.24 1.72 24.03
CA ASP A 321 -19.72 0.37 23.83
C ASP A 321 -18.62 -0.57 23.33
N ILE A 322 -18.71 -1.83 23.73
CA ILE A 322 -17.87 -2.92 23.22
C ILE A 322 -18.77 -3.89 22.46
N GLU A 323 -18.50 -4.05 21.17
CA GLU A 323 -19.18 -5.02 20.32
C GLU A 323 -18.20 -6.04 19.75
N LEU A 324 -18.29 -7.28 20.22
CA LEU A 324 -17.48 -8.40 19.74
C LEU A 324 -18.32 -9.35 18.91
N PHE A 325 -17.79 -9.78 17.78
CA PHE A 325 -18.40 -10.74 16.88
C PHE A 325 -17.42 -11.86 16.58
N TYR A 326 -17.71 -13.06 17.08
CA TYR A 326 -16.95 -14.25 16.74
C TYR A 326 -17.61 -15.03 15.61
N VAL A 327 -16.81 -15.47 14.65
CA VAL A 327 -17.22 -16.38 13.59
C VAL A 327 -16.34 -17.63 13.62
N ASN A 328 -16.89 -18.75 14.08
CA ASN A 328 -16.25 -20.07 13.95
C ASN A 328 -16.37 -20.57 12.52
N CYS A 329 -15.46 -20.15 11.65
CA CYS A 329 -15.47 -20.63 10.27
C CYS A 329 -14.10 -20.55 9.62
N PHE A 330 -13.77 -21.59 8.87
CA PHE A 330 -12.69 -21.64 7.91
C PHE A 330 -13.13 -20.92 6.64
N LYS A 331 -13.08 -19.58 6.62
CA LYS A 331 -13.55 -18.76 5.50
C LYS A 331 -12.38 -18.28 4.64
N TRP A 332 -12.12 -18.98 3.54
CA TRP A 332 -11.20 -18.53 2.48
C TRP A 332 -11.49 -17.12 1.95
N GLN A 333 -12.73 -16.64 2.12
CA GLN A 333 -13.23 -15.41 1.51
C GLN A 333 -13.64 -14.42 2.60
N ARG A 334 -13.54 -13.10 2.32
CA ARG A 334 -13.79 -12.02 3.28
C ARG A 334 -15.22 -11.92 3.86
N SER A 335 -16.07 -12.93 3.71
CA SER A 335 -17.52 -12.80 3.84
C SER A 335 -18.23 -13.94 4.57
N CYS A 336 -19.18 -13.54 5.43
CA CYS A 336 -20.42 -14.26 5.68
C CYS A 336 -21.52 -13.61 4.85
N ASN A 337 -22.47 -14.39 4.35
CA ASN A 337 -23.63 -13.99 3.52
C ASN A 337 -24.62 -13.01 4.20
N TYR A 338 -24.18 -12.17 5.13
CA TYR A 338 -24.95 -11.02 5.58
C TYR A 338 -24.51 -9.82 4.74
N GLY A 339 -25.36 -9.49 3.77
CA GLY A 339 -25.07 -8.54 2.70
C GLY A 339 -24.69 -7.15 3.20
N ASN A 340 -23.85 -6.50 2.39
CA ASN A 340 -23.56 -5.05 2.30
C ASN A 340 -22.07 -4.64 2.42
N ASP A 341 -21.11 -5.56 2.50
CA ASP A 341 -19.70 -5.20 2.72
C ASP A 341 -18.79 -5.19 1.46
N PHE A 342 -19.34 -5.05 0.23
CA PHE A 342 -18.53 -5.12 -0.99
C PHE A 342 -18.59 -3.86 -1.86
N PHE A 343 -17.43 -3.24 -2.08
CA PHE A 343 -17.18 -2.47 -3.29
C PHE A 343 -16.13 -3.22 -4.13
N PRO A 344 -16.43 -3.62 -5.38
CA PRO A 344 -15.41 -4.13 -6.28
C PRO A 344 -14.37 -3.03 -6.54
N TYR A 345 -13.09 -3.40 -6.63
CA TYR A 345 -12.02 -2.46 -6.93
C TYR A 345 -11.39 -2.76 -8.28
N ASN A 346 -10.91 -1.71 -8.95
CA ASN A 346 -10.26 -1.84 -10.25
C ASN A 346 -8.83 -2.35 -10.05
N VAL A 347 -8.49 -3.46 -10.70
CA VAL A 347 -7.12 -3.93 -10.85
C VAL A 347 -6.68 -3.66 -12.27
N THR A 348 -5.50 -3.08 -12.42
CA THR A 348 -4.82 -2.94 -13.71
C THR A 348 -3.52 -3.70 -13.62
N ARG A 349 -3.30 -4.64 -14.54
CA ARG A 349 -2.04 -5.37 -14.72
C ARG A 349 -1.58 -5.19 -16.14
N SER A 350 -0.49 -4.46 -16.28
CA SER A 350 0.25 -4.38 -17.53
C SER A 350 1.60 -5.06 -17.39
N GLY A 351 2.17 -5.43 -18.53
CA GLY A 351 3.49 -5.99 -18.56
C GLY A 351 3.89 -6.26 -20.00
N ASN A 352 5.17 -6.59 -20.15
CA ASN A 352 5.69 -6.97 -21.43
C ASN A 352 6.70 -8.11 -21.30
N TYR A 353 6.90 -8.81 -22.40
CA TYR A 353 7.82 -9.92 -22.50
C TYR A 353 8.50 -9.88 -23.86
N SER A 354 9.82 -10.09 -23.91
CA SER A 354 10.53 -10.06 -25.19
C SER A 354 11.54 -11.18 -25.31
N ILE A 355 11.63 -11.72 -26.52
CA ILE A 355 12.62 -12.71 -26.93
C ILE A 355 13.52 -12.05 -27.97
N SER A 356 14.82 -11.95 -27.70
CA SER A 356 15.79 -11.36 -28.63
C SER A 356 16.15 -12.33 -29.76
N ALA A 357 16.33 -11.79 -30.98
CA ALA A 357 16.85 -12.52 -32.13
C ALA A 357 18.27 -13.02 -31.94
N HIS A 358 19.06 -12.38 -31.07
CA HIS A 358 20.44 -12.78 -30.83
C HIS A 358 20.59 -14.02 -29.96
N HIS A 359 19.54 -14.40 -29.22
CA HIS A 359 19.60 -15.51 -28.26
C HIS A 359 19.11 -16.84 -28.83
N HIS A 360 18.52 -16.84 -30.02
CA HIS A 360 17.92 -18.02 -30.62
C HIS A 360 18.28 -18.11 -32.11
N SER A 361 18.87 -19.24 -32.52
CA SER A 361 19.06 -19.56 -33.93
C SER A 361 17.86 -20.40 -34.39
N VAL A 362 16.80 -19.74 -34.85
CA VAL A 362 15.54 -20.39 -35.27
C VAL A 362 15.08 -19.88 -36.62
N SER A 363 14.25 -20.65 -37.32
CA SER A 363 13.59 -20.24 -38.56
C SER A 363 12.07 -20.07 -38.41
N SER A 364 11.52 -20.62 -37.32
CA SER A 364 10.07 -20.69 -37.07
C SER A 364 9.73 -20.39 -35.61
N ILE A 365 8.56 -19.79 -35.39
CA ILE A 365 7.99 -19.47 -34.07
C ILE A 365 6.60 -20.10 -33.98
N ASN A 366 6.40 -20.97 -33.00
CA ASN A 366 5.10 -21.53 -32.65
C ASN A 366 4.61 -20.93 -31.33
N LEU A 367 3.49 -20.22 -31.36
CA LEU A 367 2.84 -19.69 -30.17
C LEU A 367 1.65 -20.55 -29.77
N TYR A 368 1.63 -20.98 -28.51
CA TYR A 368 0.60 -21.81 -27.91
C TYR A 368 -0.21 -20.99 -26.90
N ASN A 369 -1.43 -20.61 -27.29
CA ASN A 369 -2.40 -19.96 -26.43
C ASN A 369 -3.17 -21.02 -25.65
N ARG A 370 -2.78 -21.23 -24.38
CA ARG A 370 -3.37 -22.25 -23.52
C ARG A 370 -4.73 -21.80 -23.03
N LYS A 371 -5.72 -22.70 -23.14
CA LYS A 371 -7.05 -22.46 -22.59
C LYS A 371 -7.01 -22.38 -21.06
N TYR A 372 -7.86 -21.52 -20.53
CA TYR A 372 -8.21 -21.43 -19.12
C TYR A 372 -9.66 -21.87 -18.91
N ILE A 373 -10.06 -22.17 -17.68
CA ILE A 373 -11.44 -22.55 -17.35
C ILE A 373 -12.21 -21.31 -16.88
N TYR A 374 -13.39 -21.07 -17.46
CA TYR A 374 -14.32 -19.99 -17.15
C TYR A 374 -15.72 -20.59 -16.96
N LEU A 375 -16.28 -20.54 -15.76
CA LEU A 375 -17.62 -21.11 -15.45
C LEU A 375 -17.79 -22.56 -15.92
N ASN A 376 -16.77 -23.42 -15.71
CA ASN A 376 -16.71 -24.80 -16.22
C ASN A 376 -16.65 -24.94 -17.76
N GLU A 377 -16.48 -23.84 -18.49
CA GLU A 377 -16.20 -23.82 -19.92
C GLU A 377 -14.72 -23.59 -20.17
N SER A 378 -14.14 -24.24 -21.17
CA SER A 378 -12.77 -23.97 -21.59
C SER A 378 -12.75 -22.75 -22.52
N ARG A 379 -12.06 -21.67 -22.13
CA ARG A 379 -11.90 -20.44 -22.91
C ARG A 379 -10.44 -20.17 -23.22
N SER A 380 -10.17 -19.39 -24.25
CA SER A 380 -8.82 -18.98 -24.65
C SER A 380 -8.63 -17.49 -24.50
N LEU A 381 -7.38 -17.04 -24.41
CA LEU A 381 -7.04 -15.63 -24.39
C LEU A 381 -7.35 -15.01 -25.75
N THR A 382 -8.00 -13.85 -25.78
CA THR A 382 -8.05 -13.04 -27.01
C THR A 382 -6.71 -12.34 -27.16
N ILE A 383 -5.97 -12.66 -28.22
CA ILE A 383 -4.63 -12.11 -28.50
C ILE A 383 -4.66 -11.44 -29.87
N ASN A 384 -4.21 -10.19 -29.94
CA ASN A 384 -3.96 -9.48 -31.18
C ASN A 384 -2.57 -9.80 -31.68
N TYR A 385 -2.40 -10.01 -32.99
CA TYR A 385 -1.11 -10.29 -33.59
C TYR A 385 -0.70 -9.17 -34.53
N GLN A 386 0.53 -8.69 -34.41
CA GLN A 386 1.08 -7.62 -35.23
C GLN A 386 2.51 -7.96 -35.66
N GLU A 387 2.92 -7.50 -36.84
CA GLU A 387 4.29 -7.65 -37.28
C GLU A 387 5.19 -6.57 -36.65
N LEU A 388 6.39 -6.96 -36.23
CA LEU A 388 7.46 -6.03 -35.88
C LEU A 388 8.06 -5.43 -37.16
N GLN A 389 8.72 -4.28 -37.01
CA GLN A 389 9.57 -3.77 -38.09
C GLN A 389 10.69 -4.78 -38.40
N ILE A 390 11.02 -4.95 -39.68
CA ILE A 390 12.09 -5.86 -40.16
C ILE A 390 13.45 -5.55 -39.52
N THR A 391 13.65 -4.32 -39.04
CA THR A 391 14.87 -3.88 -38.34
C THR A 391 14.87 -4.21 -36.84
N SER A 392 13.86 -4.89 -36.31
CA SER A 392 13.75 -5.17 -34.88
C SER A 392 14.74 -6.23 -34.44
N GLU A 393 15.41 -6.00 -33.32
CA GLU A 393 16.29 -6.99 -32.66
C GLU A 393 15.50 -8.05 -31.87
N LYS A 394 14.17 -8.00 -31.87
CA LYS A 394 13.29 -8.92 -31.15
C LYS A 394 12.68 -9.92 -32.13
N LEU A 395 12.66 -11.21 -31.77
CA LEU A 395 11.88 -12.25 -32.47
C LEU A 395 10.41 -12.12 -32.17
N LEU A 396 10.11 -11.88 -30.90
CA LEU A 396 8.77 -11.83 -30.36
C LEU A 396 8.73 -10.85 -29.20
N TYR A 397 7.70 -10.04 -29.17
CA TYR A 397 7.42 -9.09 -28.10
C TYR A 397 5.94 -9.22 -27.75
N VAL A 398 5.63 -9.47 -26.49
CA VAL A 398 4.26 -9.49 -25.99
C VAL A 398 4.07 -8.28 -25.11
N ASP A 399 3.00 -7.55 -25.33
CA ASP A 399 2.56 -6.43 -24.50
C ASP A 399 1.15 -6.72 -24.02
N TRP A 400 0.88 -6.54 -22.74
CA TRP A 400 -0.46 -6.70 -22.20
C TRP A 400 -0.84 -5.56 -21.28
N ASN A 401 -2.12 -5.23 -21.31
CA ASN A 401 -2.80 -4.37 -20.37
C ASN A 401 -4.18 -4.97 -20.08
N ILE A 402 -4.36 -5.43 -18.85
CA ILE A 402 -5.56 -6.12 -18.38
C ILE A 402 -6.15 -5.27 -17.26
N LYS A 403 -7.36 -4.76 -17.45
CA LYS A 403 -8.16 -4.13 -16.39
C LYS A 403 -9.35 -4.98 -16.05
N TYR A 404 -9.57 -5.17 -14.76
CA TYR A 404 -10.72 -5.92 -14.29
C TYR A 404 -11.19 -5.40 -12.94
N LEU A 405 -12.48 -5.52 -12.70
CA LEU A 405 -13.06 -5.36 -11.38
C LEU A 405 -12.82 -6.65 -10.60
N HIS A 406 -11.99 -6.56 -9.57
CA HIS A 406 -11.77 -7.64 -8.63
C HIS A 406 -12.71 -7.46 -7.44
N ALA A 407 -13.45 -8.51 -7.10
CA ALA A 407 -14.23 -8.55 -5.88
C ALA A 407 -13.35 -9.12 -4.77
N MET A 408 -13.17 -8.37 -3.67
CA MET A 408 -12.37 -8.84 -2.53
C MET A 408 -12.91 -10.17 -2.01
N GLY A 409 -12.03 -11.17 -1.92
CA GLY A 409 -12.35 -12.50 -1.38
C GLY A 409 -12.54 -13.60 -2.42
N ILE A 410 -12.06 -13.46 -3.66
CA ILE A 410 -12.08 -14.56 -4.64
C ILE A 410 -10.71 -14.69 -5.35
N GLY A 411 -10.02 -15.82 -5.14
CA GLY A 411 -8.68 -16.11 -5.69
C GLY A 411 -7.54 -15.77 -4.71
N LYS A 412 -6.44 -16.54 -4.74
CA LYS A 412 -5.26 -16.31 -3.89
C LYS A 412 -4.30 -15.23 -4.42
N ALA A 413 -4.44 -14.82 -5.68
CA ALA A 413 -3.52 -13.90 -6.34
C ALA A 413 -4.23 -13.05 -7.43
N PRO A 414 -3.69 -11.85 -7.75
CA PRO A 414 -4.09 -11.10 -8.94
C PRO A 414 -3.89 -11.93 -10.21
N ILE A 415 -4.69 -11.67 -11.25
CA ILE A 415 -4.48 -12.28 -12.57
C ILE A 415 -3.12 -11.82 -13.12
N SER A 416 -2.27 -12.77 -13.48
CA SER A 416 -1.02 -12.52 -14.22
C SER A 416 -1.00 -13.28 -15.54
N LEU A 417 -0.18 -12.82 -16.48
CA LEU A 417 0.10 -13.52 -17.73
C LEU A 417 1.41 -14.28 -17.55
N ASP A 418 1.37 -15.60 -17.58
CA ASP A 418 2.56 -16.44 -17.54
C ASP A 418 2.97 -16.79 -18.97
N ILE A 419 4.18 -16.36 -19.33
CA ILE A 419 4.80 -16.59 -20.63
C ILE A 419 6.07 -17.38 -20.41
N SER A 420 6.15 -18.55 -21.04
CA SER A 420 7.35 -19.37 -21.09
C SER A 420 7.74 -19.67 -22.53
N ASN A 421 9.02 -19.95 -22.76
CA ASN A 421 9.49 -20.36 -24.07
C ASN A 421 10.50 -21.51 -23.95
N SER A 422 10.65 -22.25 -25.05
CA SER A 422 11.66 -23.28 -25.22
C SER A 422 12.11 -23.31 -26.67
N THR A 423 13.37 -23.65 -26.91
CA THR A 423 13.93 -23.79 -28.26
C THR A 423 14.39 -25.22 -28.47
N SER A 424 13.98 -25.80 -29.60
CA SER A 424 14.44 -27.11 -30.06
C SER A 424 14.72 -27.00 -31.55
N ASP A 425 15.94 -27.33 -31.96
CA ASP A 425 16.41 -27.22 -33.33
C ASP A 425 16.12 -25.80 -33.89
N ASP A 426 15.47 -25.71 -35.06
CA ASP A 426 15.14 -24.44 -35.72
C ASP A 426 13.78 -23.83 -35.27
N LEU A 427 13.20 -24.33 -34.17
CA LEU A 427 11.86 -23.95 -33.71
C LEU A 427 11.88 -23.30 -32.31
N LEU A 428 11.29 -22.11 -32.21
CA LEU A 428 10.95 -21.46 -30.95
C LEU A 428 9.49 -21.77 -30.57
N SER A 429 9.26 -22.44 -29.44
CA SER A 429 7.93 -22.68 -28.88
C SER A 429 7.66 -21.72 -27.73
N VAL A 430 6.62 -20.90 -27.83
CA VAL A 430 6.19 -19.93 -26.82
C VAL A 430 4.83 -20.34 -26.26
N PHE A 431 4.70 -20.44 -24.95
CA PHE A 431 3.44 -20.75 -24.27
C PHE A 431 2.95 -19.53 -23.52
N ILE A 432 1.70 -19.13 -23.77
CA ILE A 432 1.02 -18.05 -23.05
C ILE A 432 -0.18 -18.65 -22.32
N ARG A 433 -0.27 -18.38 -21.02
CA ARG A 433 -1.45 -18.69 -20.21
C ARG A 433 -1.76 -17.53 -19.28
N VAL A 434 -3.03 -17.40 -18.90
CA VAL A 434 -3.39 -16.64 -17.71
C VAL A 434 -3.15 -17.53 -16.51
N ASP A 435 -2.32 -17.06 -15.58
CA ASP A 435 -2.12 -17.70 -14.30
C ASP A 435 -3.10 -17.09 -13.29
N TYR A 436 -4.05 -17.91 -12.84
CA TYR A 436 -5.07 -17.54 -11.88
C TYR A 436 -5.60 -18.81 -11.19
N GLU A 437 -5.51 -18.87 -9.85
CA GLU A 437 -6.19 -19.91 -9.08
C GLU A 437 -7.70 -19.62 -9.04
N LEU A 438 -8.46 -20.42 -9.80
CA LEU A 438 -9.91 -20.32 -9.92
C LEU A 438 -10.62 -20.71 -8.62
N ASP A 439 -11.16 -19.71 -7.92
CA ASP A 439 -12.31 -19.92 -7.03
C ASP A 439 -13.55 -19.19 -7.56
N ARG A 440 -14.71 -19.65 -7.08
CA ARG A 440 -16.07 -19.67 -7.69
C ARG A 440 -16.68 -18.37 -8.28
N ILE A 441 -16.03 -17.21 -8.25
CA ILE A 441 -16.57 -15.95 -8.81
C ILE A 441 -15.47 -15.26 -9.63
N LEU A 442 -15.71 -15.11 -10.92
CA LEU A 442 -14.72 -14.59 -11.86
C LEU A 442 -14.66 -13.06 -11.84
N PRO A 443 -13.48 -12.46 -12.07
CA PRO A 443 -13.36 -11.01 -12.22
C PRO A 443 -14.07 -10.52 -13.49
N THR A 444 -14.65 -9.32 -13.42
CA THR A 444 -15.28 -8.68 -14.58
C THR A 444 -14.23 -7.85 -15.30
N PHE A 445 -13.74 -8.33 -16.44
CA PHE A 445 -12.79 -7.57 -17.25
C PHE A 445 -13.45 -6.31 -17.83
N THR A 446 -12.82 -5.17 -17.58
CA THR A 446 -13.19 -3.86 -18.14
C THR A 446 -12.28 -3.48 -19.31
N GLU A 447 -11.05 -3.98 -19.34
CA GLU A 447 -10.12 -3.88 -20.47
C GLU A 447 -9.32 -5.18 -20.58
N TYR A 448 -9.17 -5.71 -21.80
CA TYR A 448 -8.46 -6.95 -22.03
C TYR A 448 -7.66 -6.85 -23.33
N ASN A 449 -6.46 -6.28 -23.24
CA ASN A 449 -5.59 -6.03 -24.38
C ASN A 449 -4.31 -6.85 -24.24
N ILE A 450 -4.17 -7.89 -25.05
CA ILE A 450 -2.92 -8.65 -25.18
C ILE A 450 -2.51 -8.59 -26.64
N THR A 451 -1.32 -8.06 -26.93
CA THR A 451 -0.78 -7.96 -28.28
C THR A 451 0.55 -8.68 -28.37
N VAL A 452 0.65 -9.63 -29.29
CA VAL A 452 1.89 -10.31 -29.65
C VAL A 452 2.39 -9.69 -30.95
N PHE A 453 3.58 -9.12 -30.86
CA PHE A 453 4.36 -8.64 -31.98
C PHE A 453 5.39 -9.69 -32.37
N TYR A 454 5.47 -10.05 -33.65
CA TYR A 454 6.41 -11.07 -34.13
C TYR A 454 7.23 -10.56 -35.30
N HIS A 455 8.47 -11.04 -35.41
CA HIS A 455 9.38 -10.62 -36.47
C HIS A 455 8.99 -11.26 -37.81
N PRO A 456 8.78 -10.48 -38.89
CA PRO A 456 8.21 -10.98 -40.15
C PRO A 456 9.16 -11.90 -40.95
N SER A 457 10.45 -11.91 -40.62
CA SER A 457 11.43 -12.80 -41.27
C SER A 457 11.36 -14.27 -40.81
N TYR A 458 10.51 -14.61 -39.85
CA TYR A 458 10.37 -15.96 -39.31
C TYR A 458 8.98 -16.51 -39.63
N THR A 459 8.87 -17.82 -39.86
CA THR A 459 7.56 -18.46 -40.04
C THR A 459 6.81 -18.44 -38.71
N PHE A 460 5.72 -17.68 -38.60
CA PHE A 460 4.93 -17.57 -37.38
C PHE A 460 3.64 -18.41 -37.45
N ASN A 461 3.50 -19.36 -36.54
CA ASN A 461 2.28 -20.15 -36.36
C ASN A 461 1.72 -19.91 -34.96
N HIS A 462 0.38 -19.88 -34.84
CA HIS A 462 -0.29 -19.81 -33.54
C HIS A 462 -1.30 -20.95 -33.40
N TYR A 463 -1.37 -21.51 -32.20
CA TYR A 463 -2.18 -22.65 -31.85
C TYR A 463 -3.01 -22.35 -30.61
N LEU A 464 -4.25 -22.84 -30.62
CA LEU A 464 -5.15 -22.80 -29.50
C LEU A 464 -5.18 -24.19 -28.87
N ILE A 465 -4.63 -24.34 -27.66
CA ILE A 465 -4.50 -25.64 -27.00
C ILE A 465 -5.29 -25.72 -25.70
#